data_AF-A0A972QGX8-F1
#
_entry.id   AF-A0A972QGX8-F1
#
_cell.length_a   1.000
_cell.length_b   1.000
_cell.length_c   1.000
_cell.angle_alpha   90.00
_cell.angle_beta   90.00
_cell.angle_gamma   90.00
#
_symmetry.space_group_name_H-M   'P 1'
#
loop_
_entity.id
_entity.type
_entity.pdbx_description
1 polymer ?
#
loop_
_entity_poly.entity_id
_entity_poly.type
_entity_poly.pdbx_seq_one_letter_code
_entity_poly.pdbx_strand_id
1 'polypeptide(L)'
;MIDSPTKFDSVRVGLASSRTIKAWSRGEVKKPETINYRTLKPEKDGLFCEKIFGPTRDYECNCGKYKRIKHKGITCDRCGVEVTRSSVRRERMGHIELAVPVSHVWFFKAVPSRIANLLEINVRDLEKVLYYEECIITDSGKTPLKKKELLNEDKYTEFRKKYGATSFTAKMGADAIRDLLKELNLDKMTTDLKKAVRESKPGHAQTRSLKILKIVESFNKSSNKPENMIMDIVPVIPPDLRPLVPLDGGRFATSDLNDLYRRVINRNNRLKKLLELNAPDVIIRNEKRMLQEAVDALFDNGRHGRPVLGPGNRPLKSLSDMLKGKQGRFRQNLLGKRVDYSGRSVIVIGPELYLHECGLPKKMALELFEPFIIRKLKDKGYAHTIKSAKKMVEKTKVEVWDILDEVIKDHPVLLNRAPTLHRLGIQAFQPKLIEGNAIKIHPLVCAAFNADFDGDQMAVHVPLSIEAQIECRVLMLSSNNIFSPANGRPVAVPSQDIVLGCYYMTMEKKGVCGEGRIFSDKDEVNVAFMDDEIDLHAKIKVRIGNEIIETTVGRVRFNELLPEGVPFVNEPMDKA
;
A
#
# COMPACT_ATOMS: atom_id res chain seq x y z
N MET A 1 13.19 22.55 6.77
CA MET A 1 12.63 22.70 5.42
C MET A 1 12.64 21.32 4.78
N ILE A 2 11.53 20.61 4.95
CA ILE A 2 11.14 19.51 4.07
C ILE A 2 10.73 20.23 2.79
N ASP A 3 11.33 19.91 1.64
CA ASP A 3 10.95 20.55 0.38
C ASP A 3 9.44 20.47 0.22
N SER A 4 8.80 21.61 -0.01
CA SER A 4 7.35 21.70 -0.20
C SER A 4 6.92 20.69 -1.26
N PRO A 5 5.91 19.85 -1.01
CA PRO A 5 5.50 18.84 -1.97
C PRO A 5 5.16 19.54 -3.29
N THR A 6 5.82 19.12 -4.37
CA THR A 6 5.50 19.58 -5.72
C THR A 6 4.05 19.24 -6.00
N LYS A 7 3.19 20.25 -5.99
CA LYS A 7 1.77 20.09 -6.35
C LYS A 7 1.70 19.80 -7.85
N PHE A 8 0.99 18.74 -8.21
CA PHE A 8 0.70 18.38 -9.59
C PHE A 8 -0.78 17.99 -9.69
N ASP A 9 -1.42 18.34 -10.80
CA ASP A 9 -2.84 18.05 -11.02
C ASP A 9 -3.05 16.70 -11.73
N SER A 10 -2.04 16.23 -12.46
CA SER A 10 -2.12 14.99 -13.23
C SER A 10 -0.80 14.21 -13.23
N VAL A 11 -0.92 12.89 -13.38
CA VAL A 11 0.21 11.97 -13.54
C VAL A 11 0.08 11.27 -14.88
N ARG A 12 1.17 11.29 -15.67
CA ARG A 12 1.26 10.58 -16.94
C ARG A 12 2.31 9.48 -16.85
N VAL A 13 2.03 8.36 -17.51
CA VAL A 13 2.99 7.26 -17.70
C VAL A 13 3.35 7.18 -19.19
N GLY A 14 4.63 6.99 -19.48
CA GLY A 14 5.16 6.87 -20.84
C GLY A 14 6.34 5.90 -20.91
N LEU A 15 6.78 5.57 -22.11
CA LEU A 15 7.96 4.73 -22.32
C LEU A 15 9.23 5.57 -22.18
N ALA A 16 10.19 5.07 -21.42
CA ALA A 16 11.48 5.72 -21.26
C ALA A 16 12.41 5.29 -22.40
N SER A 17 12.94 6.25 -23.16
CA SER A 17 14.00 5.97 -24.14
C SER A 17 15.35 5.79 -23.45
N SER A 18 16.32 5.14 -24.10
CA SER A 18 17.69 5.02 -23.59
C SER A 18 18.30 6.39 -23.24
N ARG A 19 17.98 7.44 -24.02
CA ARG A 19 18.42 8.82 -23.75
C ARG A 19 17.79 9.39 -22.46
N THR A 20 16.49 9.15 -22.27
CA THR A 20 15.76 9.57 -21.06
C THR A 20 16.32 8.90 -19.81
N ILE A 21 16.59 7.58 -19.87
CA ILE A 21 17.19 6.84 -18.76
C ILE A 21 18.57 7.38 -18.42
N LYS A 22 19.39 7.70 -19.43
CA LYS A 22 20.72 8.31 -19.23
C LYS A 22 20.63 9.69 -18.59
N ALA A 23 19.60 10.48 -18.90
CA ALA A 23 19.37 11.79 -18.30
C ALA A 23 18.97 11.73 -16.81
N TRP A 24 18.26 10.68 -16.37
CA TRP A 24 17.93 10.46 -14.95
C TRP A 24 19.13 10.01 -14.12
N SER A 25 20.08 9.35 -14.77
CA SER A 25 21.23 8.77 -14.09
C SER A 25 22.26 9.82 -13.67
N ARG A 26 22.81 9.65 -12.47
CA ARG A 26 23.97 10.41 -11.96
C ARG A 26 25.32 9.75 -12.21
N GLY A 27 25.34 8.53 -12.74
CA GLY A 27 26.57 7.81 -13.08
C GLY A 27 26.33 6.37 -13.52
N GLU A 28 27.33 5.79 -14.19
CA GLU A 28 27.32 4.40 -14.64
C GLU A 28 27.85 3.47 -13.55
N VAL A 29 27.13 2.39 -13.24
CA VAL A 29 27.59 1.32 -12.35
C VAL A 29 28.33 0.27 -13.19
N LYS A 30 29.65 0.18 -12.99
CA LYS A 30 30.51 -0.72 -13.77
C LYS A 30 30.79 -2.02 -13.04
N LYS A 31 30.89 -1.97 -11.71
CA LYS A 31 31.31 -3.12 -10.93
C LYS A 31 30.15 -3.72 -10.11
N PRO A 32 30.14 -5.05 -9.92
CA PRO A 32 29.11 -5.73 -9.14
C PRO A 32 29.32 -5.57 -7.62
N GLU A 33 30.45 -5.05 -7.16
CA GLU A 33 30.73 -4.97 -5.73
C GLU A 33 29.80 -3.97 -5.03
N THR A 34 29.51 -4.24 -3.75
CA THR A 34 28.62 -3.42 -2.93
C THR A 34 29.43 -2.56 -1.95
N ILE A 35 29.96 -3.19 -0.91
CA ILE A 35 30.78 -2.58 0.13
C ILE A 35 32.07 -3.38 0.32
N ASN A 36 33.10 -2.70 0.81
CA ASN A 36 34.35 -3.32 1.17
C ASN A 36 34.18 -4.18 2.44
N TYR A 37 34.62 -5.44 2.41
CA TYR A 37 34.43 -6.35 3.54
C TYR A 37 35.17 -5.97 4.82
N ARG A 38 36.29 -5.23 4.74
CA ARG A 38 37.05 -4.78 5.92
C ARG A 38 36.57 -3.44 6.45
N THR A 39 36.41 -2.47 5.57
CA THR A 39 36.13 -1.08 5.97
C THR A 39 34.64 -0.76 6.02
N LEU A 40 33.78 -1.65 5.50
CA LEU A 40 32.34 -1.46 5.32
C LEU A 40 31.96 -0.21 4.50
N LYS A 41 32.94 0.41 3.84
CA LYS A 41 32.71 1.57 2.98
C LYS A 41 32.21 1.13 1.59
N PRO A 42 31.35 1.93 0.94
CA PRO A 42 30.92 1.65 -0.43
C PRO A 42 32.09 1.60 -1.42
N GLU A 43 32.07 0.60 -2.30
CA GLU A 43 33.09 0.42 -3.33
C GLU A 43 32.96 1.45 -4.46
N LYS A 44 34.09 1.77 -5.09
CA LYS A 44 34.13 2.71 -6.22
C LYS A 44 33.51 2.07 -7.47
N ASP A 45 32.63 2.80 -8.13
CA ASP A 45 31.87 2.38 -9.33
C ASP A 45 30.99 1.12 -9.13
N GLY A 46 30.78 0.73 -7.86
CA GLY A 46 29.91 -0.37 -7.44
C GLY A 46 28.47 0.04 -7.20
N LEU A 47 27.65 -0.92 -6.76
CA LEU A 47 26.20 -0.76 -6.56
C LEU A 47 25.82 0.23 -5.46
N PHE A 48 26.74 0.59 -4.56
CA PHE A 48 26.49 1.53 -3.47
C PHE A 48 27.35 2.80 -3.56
N CYS A 49 28.06 2.98 -4.69
CA CYS A 49 29.07 4.01 -4.89
C CYS A 49 28.58 5.42 -4.51
N GLU A 50 29.29 6.07 -3.60
CA GLU A 50 28.93 7.42 -3.13
C GLU A 50 29.07 8.50 -4.20
N LYS A 51 29.96 8.30 -5.19
CA LYS A 51 30.11 9.23 -6.32
C LYS A 51 28.84 9.30 -7.17
N ILE A 52 28.18 8.16 -7.36
CA ILE A 52 26.97 8.04 -8.20
C ILE A 52 25.74 8.44 -7.40
N PHE A 53 25.56 7.82 -6.22
CA PHE A 53 24.32 7.92 -5.46
C PHE A 53 24.32 9.03 -4.40
N GLY A 54 25.48 9.61 -4.07
CA GLY A 54 25.62 10.62 -3.01
C GLY A 54 26.25 10.07 -1.71
N PRO A 55 26.56 10.95 -0.75
CA PRO A 55 27.33 10.60 0.45
C PRO A 55 26.52 9.77 1.46
N THR A 56 27.17 8.84 2.16
CA THR A 56 26.50 8.03 3.20
C THR A 56 26.19 8.84 4.47
N ARG A 57 26.97 9.91 4.73
CA ARG A 57 26.81 10.78 5.89
C ARG A 57 26.49 12.21 5.46
N ASP A 58 25.72 12.91 6.28
CA ASP A 58 25.31 14.29 5.98
C ASP A 58 26.51 15.24 5.94
N TYR A 59 26.65 15.96 4.83
CA TYR A 59 27.69 16.97 4.62
C TYR A 59 29.12 16.45 4.85
N GLU A 60 29.37 15.18 4.52
CA GLU A 60 30.68 14.54 4.62
C GLU A 60 30.97 13.71 3.35
N CYS A 61 32.16 13.87 2.77
CA CYS A 61 32.62 13.04 1.64
C CYS A 61 33.25 11.72 2.11
N ASN A 62 33.30 10.68 1.26
CA ASN A 62 33.83 9.34 1.59
C ASN A 62 35.23 9.34 2.26
N CYS A 63 36.14 10.18 1.75
CA CYS A 63 37.52 10.25 2.23
C CYS A 63 37.69 11.12 3.48
N GLY A 64 36.66 11.87 3.87
CA GLY A 64 36.70 12.78 5.02
C GLY A 64 37.50 14.07 4.82
N LYS A 65 38.00 14.37 3.60
CA LYS A 65 38.69 15.64 3.29
C LYS A 65 37.78 16.86 3.54
N TYR A 66 36.57 16.80 3.00
CA TYR A 66 35.54 17.82 3.21
C TYR A 66 34.49 17.31 4.19
N LYS A 67 34.30 18.05 5.28
CA LYS A 67 33.30 17.78 6.34
C LYS A 67 32.61 19.08 6.75
N ARG A 68 31.38 18.93 7.27
CA ARG A 68 30.51 20.01 7.77
C ARG A 68 29.84 20.81 6.64
N ILE A 69 28.79 21.53 7.03
CA ILE A 69 27.88 22.27 6.13
C ILE A 69 28.59 23.34 5.30
N LYS A 70 29.73 23.88 5.75
CA LYS A 70 30.50 24.91 5.03
C LYS A 70 30.94 24.50 3.62
N HIS A 71 31.09 23.20 3.36
CA HIS A 71 31.50 22.67 2.05
C HIS A 71 30.32 22.15 1.21
N LYS A 72 29.08 22.50 1.56
CA LYS A 72 27.88 22.09 0.84
C LYS A 72 27.99 22.43 -0.65
N GLY A 73 27.73 21.44 -1.51
CA GLY A 73 27.76 21.59 -2.97
C GLY A 73 29.15 21.43 -3.60
N ILE A 74 30.22 21.32 -2.80
CA ILE A 74 31.56 21.07 -3.32
C ILE A 74 31.71 19.58 -3.63
N THR A 75 32.25 19.26 -4.81
CA THR A 75 32.63 17.89 -5.18
C THR A 75 34.08 17.64 -4.80
N CYS A 76 34.33 16.56 -4.07
CA CYS A 76 35.67 16.30 -3.55
C CYS A 76 36.64 15.83 -4.64
N ASP A 77 37.80 16.49 -4.78
CA ASP A 77 38.82 16.14 -5.79
C ASP A 77 39.39 14.71 -5.63
N ARG A 78 39.52 14.24 -4.37
CA ARG A 78 40.08 12.89 -4.09
C ARG A 78 39.11 11.75 -4.38
N CYS A 79 37.86 11.84 -3.94
CA CYS A 79 36.89 10.73 -4.04
C CYS A 79 35.76 10.97 -5.05
N GLY A 80 35.63 12.19 -5.60
CA GLY A 80 34.57 12.57 -6.54
C GLY A 80 33.17 12.64 -5.92
N VAL A 81 33.06 12.58 -4.59
CA VAL A 81 31.76 12.61 -3.89
C VAL A 81 31.35 14.05 -3.64
N GLU A 82 30.12 14.38 -4.00
CA GLU A 82 29.49 15.66 -3.72
C GLU A 82 29.07 15.76 -2.24
N VAL A 83 29.44 16.85 -1.58
CA VAL A 83 29.08 17.09 -0.18
C VAL A 83 27.65 17.64 -0.11
N THR A 84 26.71 16.75 0.21
CA THR A 84 25.28 17.06 0.36
C THR A 84 24.65 16.22 1.49
N ARG A 85 23.34 16.27 1.66
CA ARG A 85 22.62 15.40 2.61
C ARG A 85 22.61 13.96 2.10
N SER A 86 22.66 13.00 3.01
CA SER A 86 22.57 11.58 2.68
C SER A 86 21.21 11.19 2.09
N SER A 87 20.15 11.96 2.37
CA SER A 87 18.80 11.75 1.83
C SER A 87 18.72 11.67 0.31
N VAL A 88 19.65 12.31 -0.41
CA VAL A 88 19.71 12.24 -1.88
C VAL A 88 19.95 10.81 -2.40
N ARG A 89 20.52 9.92 -1.57
CA ARG A 89 20.74 8.50 -1.88
C ARG A 89 19.46 7.70 -2.05
N ARG A 90 18.32 8.27 -1.64
CA ARG A 90 16.99 7.71 -1.88
C ARG A 90 16.38 8.13 -3.22
N GLU A 91 16.93 9.17 -3.85
CA GLU A 91 16.37 9.79 -5.06
C GLU A 91 17.26 9.59 -6.30
N ARG A 92 18.59 9.64 -6.12
CA ARG A 92 19.55 9.55 -7.23
C ARG A 92 19.58 8.15 -7.82
N MET A 93 19.34 8.06 -9.13
CA MET A 93 19.44 6.82 -9.90
C MET A 93 20.82 6.67 -10.54
N GLY A 94 21.21 5.42 -10.82
CA GLY A 94 22.34 5.09 -11.68
C GLY A 94 21.86 4.39 -12.95
N HIS A 95 22.78 4.00 -13.81
CA HIS A 95 22.49 3.14 -14.96
C HIS A 95 23.58 2.11 -15.23
N ILE A 96 23.24 1.08 -15.98
CA ILE A 96 24.16 0.07 -16.53
C ILE A 96 24.04 0.14 -18.04
N GLU A 97 25.16 0.37 -18.74
CA GLU A 97 25.24 0.31 -20.19
C GLU A 97 25.46 -1.14 -20.64
N LEU A 98 24.47 -1.69 -21.35
CA LEU A 98 24.52 -3.07 -21.82
C LEU A 98 25.45 -3.20 -23.02
N ALA A 99 26.19 -4.31 -23.09
CA ALA A 99 27.07 -4.63 -24.22
C ALA A 99 26.29 -4.90 -25.50
N VAL A 100 25.07 -5.45 -25.35
CA VAL A 100 24.15 -5.79 -26.42
C VAL A 100 22.75 -5.39 -25.96
N PRO A 101 21.88 -4.88 -26.84
CA PRO A 101 20.52 -4.54 -26.48
C PRO A 101 19.74 -5.76 -26.02
N VAL A 102 18.79 -5.54 -25.13
CA VAL A 102 17.98 -6.59 -24.49
C VAL A 102 16.51 -6.22 -24.60
N SER A 103 15.66 -7.18 -24.92
CA SER A 103 14.21 -6.95 -25.00
C SER A 103 13.62 -6.86 -23.60
N HIS A 104 12.75 -5.89 -23.34
CA HIS A 104 12.09 -5.80 -22.04
C HIS A 104 10.98 -6.86 -21.92
N VAL A 105 11.07 -7.74 -20.92
CA VAL A 105 10.18 -8.90 -20.69
C VAL A 105 8.69 -8.59 -20.81
N TRP A 106 8.24 -7.48 -20.22
CA TRP A 106 6.82 -7.08 -20.28
C TRP A 106 6.29 -6.90 -21.72
N PHE A 107 7.07 -6.41 -22.69
CA PHE A 107 6.52 -6.10 -24.02
C PHE A 107 6.40 -7.30 -24.94
N PHE A 108 7.20 -8.37 -24.73
CA PHE A 108 7.10 -9.59 -25.54
C PHE A 108 6.34 -10.73 -24.85
N LYS A 109 6.38 -10.84 -23.51
CA LYS A 109 5.66 -11.88 -22.74
C LYS A 109 4.30 -11.45 -22.16
N ALA A 110 3.97 -10.16 -22.11
CA ALA A 110 2.61 -9.78 -21.72
C ALA A 110 1.61 -10.24 -22.77
N VAL A 111 0.41 -10.61 -22.31
CA VAL A 111 -0.70 -10.96 -23.19
C VAL A 111 -1.63 -9.74 -23.30
N PRO A 112 -1.86 -9.18 -24.49
CA PRO A 112 -1.25 -9.53 -25.78
C PRO A 112 0.17 -8.94 -25.93
N SER A 113 1.05 -9.65 -26.63
CA SER A 113 2.45 -9.24 -26.84
C SER A 113 2.53 -8.07 -27.79
N ARG A 114 3.12 -6.95 -27.37
CA ARG A 114 3.16 -5.72 -28.17
C ARG A 114 4.13 -5.85 -29.33
N ILE A 115 5.30 -6.41 -29.07
CA ILE A 115 6.34 -6.62 -30.10
C ILE A 115 5.86 -7.63 -31.15
N ALA A 116 5.32 -8.77 -30.73
CA ALA A 116 4.86 -9.80 -31.66
C ALA A 116 3.73 -9.30 -32.57
N ASN A 117 2.77 -8.54 -32.01
CA ASN A 117 1.68 -7.95 -32.80
C ASN A 117 2.15 -6.89 -33.79
N LEU A 118 3.11 -6.05 -33.42
CA LEU A 118 3.67 -5.03 -34.32
C LEU A 118 4.47 -5.64 -35.47
N LEU A 119 5.19 -6.73 -35.21
CA LEU A 119 5.95 -7.43 -36.23
C LEU A 119 5.12 -8.47 -37.00
N GLU A 120 3.90 -8.76 -36.57
CA GLU A 120 3.00 -9.79 -37.10
C GLU A 120 3.54 -11.23 -37.03
N ILE A 121 4.49 -11.48 -36.12
CA ILE A 121 5.09 -12.80 -35.87
C ILE A 121 4.42 -13.47 -34.66
N ASN A 122 4.53 -14.80 -34.57
CA ASN A 122 4.04 -15.50 -33.38
C ASN A 122 4.95 -15.22 -32.18
N VAL A 123 4.38 -15.27 -30.97
CA VAL A 123 5.13 -15.06 -29.73
C VAL A 123 6.24 -16.10 -29.55
N ARG A 124 5.98 -17.36 -29.92
CA ARG A 124 6.98 -18.44 -29.87
C ARG A 124 8.16 -18.17 -30.80
N ASP A 125 7.87 -17.73 -32.02
CA ASP A 125 8.91 -17.42 -33.02
C ASP A 125 9.75 -16.22 -32.56
N LEU A 126 9.12 -15.18 -32.00
CA LEU A 126 9.82 -14.06 -31.38
C LEU A 126 10.75 -14.50 -30.24
N GLU A 127 10.31 -15.44 -29.40
CA GLU A 127 11.17 -15.97 -28.32
C GLU A 127 12.40 -16.69 -28.87
N LYS A 128 12.24 -17.57 -29.87
CA LYS A 128 13.38 -18.25 -30.49
C LYS A 128 14.44 -17.28 -31.02
N VAL A 129 14.00 -16.16 -31.61
CA VAL A 129 14.91 -15.11 -32.09
C VAL A 129 15.59 -14.39 -30.92
N LEU A 130 14.84 -13.99 -29.90
CA LEU A 130 15.36 -13.25 -28.75
C LEU A 130 16.37 -14.06 -27.91
N TYR A 131 16.15 -15.37 -27.77
CA TYR A 131 17.02 -16.27 -27.01
C TYR A 131 18.12 -16.94 -27.87
N TYR A 132 18.37 -16.41 -29.07
CA TYR A 132 19.46 -16.83 -29.98
C TYR A 132 19.37 -18.30 -30.44
N GLU A 133 18.17 -18.83 -30.65
CA GLU A 133 17.95 -20.17 -31.22
C GLU A 133 17.84 -20.13 -32.76
N GLU A 134 17.07 -19.18 -33.30
CA GLU A 134 16.83 -19.05 -34.75
C GLU A 134 17.16 -17.62 -35.24
N CYS A 135 17.59 -17.50 -36.50
CA CYS A 135 17.83 -16.22 -37.17
C CYS A 135 16.53 -15.70 -37.79
N ILE A 136 16.35 -14.38 -37.82
CA ILE A 136 15.26 -13.74 -38.57
C ILE A 136 15.84 -12.95 -39.74
N ILE A 137 15.20 -13.05 -40.90
CA ILE A 137 15.58 -12.27 -42.08
C ILE A 137 15.16 -10.82 -41.90
N THR A 138 16.17 -9.95 -41.81
CA THR A 138 16.02 -8.49 -41.67
C THR A 138 15.90 -7.80 -43.03
N ASP A 139 16.73 -8.21 -43.99
CA ASP A 139 16.65 -7.77 -45.38
C ASP A 139 16.75 -8.98 -46.31
N SER A 140 15.77 -9.12 -47.21
CA SER A 140 15.71 -10.17 -48.21
C SER A 140 16.57 -9.86 -49.44
N GLY A 141 17.01 -8.61 -49.63
CA GLY A 141 17.79 -8.20 -50.79
C GLY A 141 17.14 -8.62 -52.11
N LYS A 142 17.92 -9.28 -52.99
CA LYS A 142 17.45 -9.82 -54.28
C LYS A 142 17.06 -11.31 -54.21
N THR A 143 17.04 -11.90 -53.03
CA THR A 143 16.74 -13.33 -52.86
C THR A 143 15.23 -13.58 -52.81
N PRO A 144 14.75 -14.81 -53.11
CA PRO A 144 13.33 -15.15 -52.99
C PRO A 144 12.85 -15.31 -51.54
N LEU A 145 13.72 -15.05 -50.55
CA LEU A 145 13.42 -15.23 -49.13
C LEU A 145 12.45 -14.14 -48.63
N LYS A 146 11.55 -14.51 -47.71
CA LYS A 146 10.59 -13.54 -47.15
C LYS A 146 11.19 -12.83 -45.94
N LYS A 147 11.00 -11.52 -45.87
CA LYS A 147 11.33 -10.75 -44.67
C LYS A 147 10.54 -11.27 -43.47
N LYS A 148 11.17 -11.32 -42.29
CA LYS A 148 10.62 -11.91 -41.05
C LYS A 148 10.47 -13.43 -41.04
N GLU A 149 10.95 -14.14 -42.08
CA GLU A 149 11.05 -15.59 -42.05
C GLU A 149 12.17 -16.04 -41.10
N LEU A 150 11.94 -17.15 -40.38
CA LEU A 150 12.91 -17.72 -39.44
C LEU A 150 13.77 -18.77 -40.13
N LEU A 151 15.06 -18.73 -39.83
CA LEU A 151 16.07 -19.63 -40.36
C LEU A 151 16.81 -20.31 -39.21
N ASN A 152 16.81 -21.65 -39.21
CA ASN A 152 17.69 -22.44 -38.35
C ASN A 152 19.15 -22.31 -38.85
N GLU A 153 20.12 -22.65 -38.01
CA GLU A 153 21.54 -22.56 -38.36
C GLU A 153 21.92 -23.32 -39.64
N ASP A 154 21.36 -24.52 -39.84
CA ASP A 154 21.61 -25.33 -41.04
C ASP A 154 21.09 -24.64 -42.31
N LYS A 155 19.85 -24.16 -42.26
CA LYS A 155 19.21 -23.43 -43.37
C LYS A 155 19.92 -22.10 -43.65
N TYR A 156 20.35 -21.40 -42.60
CA TYR A 156 21.12 -20.18 -42.74
C TYR A 156 22.43 -20.44 -43.48
N THR A 157 23.13 -21.52 -43.12
CA THR A 157 24.38 -21.93 -43.78
C THR A 157 24.13 -22.37 -45.22
N GLU A 158 23.06 -23.11 -45.48
CA GLU A 158 22.66 -23.55 -46.82
C GLU A 158 22.34 -22.36 -47.74
N PHE A 159 21.50 -21.43 -47.28
CA PHE A 159 21.16 -20.23 -48.05
C PHE A 159 22.36 -19.30 -48.26
N ARG A 160 23.26 -19.21 -47.28
CA ARG A 160 24.51 -18.46 -47.43
C ARG A 160 25.43 -19.09 -48.48
N LYS A 161 25.46 -20.43 -48.60
CA LYS A 161 26.16 -21.14 -49.69
C LYS A 161 25.50 -20.93 -51.05
N LYS A 162 24.15 -20.96 -51.11
CA LYS A 162 23.40 -20.83 -52.38
C LYS A 162 23.42 -19.43 -52.97
N TYR A 163 23.18 -18.41 -52.16
CA TYR A 163 22.98 -17.03 -52.64
C TYR A 163 24.19 -16.12 -52.40
N GLY A 164 25.20 -16.58 -51.64
CA GLY A 164 26.38 -15.81 -51.28
C GLY A 164 26.17 -14.92 -50.05
N ALA A 165 27.27 -14.53 -49.41
CA ALA A 165 27.26 -13.91 -48.07
C ALA A 165 26.63 -12.51 -47.98
N THR A 166 26.48 -11.80 -49.09
CA THR A 166 25.97 -10.40 -49.15
C THR A 166 24.57 -10.28 -49.76
N SER A 167 23.96 -11.41 -50.15
CA SER A 167 22.69 -11.41 -50.89
C SER A 167 21.46 -11.13 -50.03
N PHE A 168 21.51 -11.50 -48.74
CA PHE A 168 20.46 -11.25 -47.74
C PHE A 168 21.10 -11.06 -46.35
N THR A 169 20.41 -10.37 -45.44
CA THR A 169 20.85 -10.21 -44.05
C THR A 169 19.88 -10.88 -43.08
N ALA A 170 20.36 -11.90 -42.38
CA ALA A 170 19.66 -12.48 -41.23
C ALA A 170 20.44 -12.20 -39.95
N LYS A 171 19.74 -11.79 -38.91
CA LYS A 171 20.30 -11.47 -37.58
C LYS A 171 19.56 -12.25 -36.50
N MET A 172 20.16 -12.35 -35.32
CA MET A 172 19.57 -12.98 -34.13
C MET A 172 19.49 -11.97 -32.98
N GLY A 173 18.68 -12.29 -31.97
CA GLY A 173 18.61 -11.54 -30.73
C GLY A 173 17.79 -10.26 -30.81
N ALA A 174 17.82 -9.50 -29.73
CA ALA A 174 17.09 -8.24 -29.61
C ALA A 174 17.57 -7.16 -30.59
N ASP A 175 18.82 -7.23 -31.08
CA ASP A 175 19.32 -6.37 -32.15
C ASP A 175 18.50 -6.51 -33.44
N ALA A 176 18.24 -7.75 -33.86
CA ALA A 176 17.45 -8.04 -35.06
C ALA A 176 16.02 -7.48 -34.94
N ILE A 177 15.41 -7.67 -33.77
CA ILE A 177 14.08 -7.16 -33.46
C ILE A 177 14.06 -5.64 -33.43
N ARG A 178 15.08 -4.99 -32.87
CA ARG A 178 15.21 -3.53 -32.83
C ARG A 178 15.31 -2.94 -34.24
N ASP A 179 16.11 -3.53 -35.11
CA ASP A 179 16.25 -3.08 -36.50
C ASP A 179 14.92 -3.20 -37.25
N LEU A 180 14.23 -4.34 -37.11
CA LEU A 180 12.90 -4.54 -37.68
C LEU A 180 11.86 -3.53 -37.16
N LEU A 181 11.91 -3.18 -35.87
CA LEU A 181 11.00 -2.20 -35.27
C LEU A 181 11.27 -0.77 -35.77
N LYS A 182 12.53 -0.40 -36.00
CA LYS A 182 12.92 0.93 -36.52
C LYS A 182 12.45 1.18 -37.94
N GLU A 183 12.35 0.13 -38.75
CA GLU A 183 11.92 0.22 -40.15
C GLU A 183 10.39 0.31 -40.31
N LEU A 184 9.62 0.06 -39.24
CA LEU A 184 8.16 0.10 -39.29
C LEU A 184 7.65 1.52 -39.56
N ASN A 185 6.81 1.65 -40.59
CA ASN A 185 6.04 2.87 -40.82
C ASN A 185 4.62 2.69 -40.26
N LEU A 186 4.40 3.28 -39.08
CA LEU A 186 3.14 3.15 -38.33
C LEU A 186 1.94 3.78 -39.06
N ASP A 187 2.15 4.84 -39.83
CA ASP A 187 1.08 5.50 -40.58
C ASP A 187 0.58 4.62 -41.73
N LYS A 188 1.51 4.02 -42.49
CA LYS A 188 1.17 3.04 -43.53
C LYS A 188 0.48 1.82 -42.94
N MET A 189 1.00 1.26 -41.85
CA MET A 189 0.34 0.15 -41.16
C MET A 189 -1.08 0.51 -40.71
N THR A 190 -1.31 1.74 -40.24
CA THR A 190 -2.65 2.20 -39.85
C THR A 190 -3.61 2.21 -41.04
N THR A 191 -3.17 2.72 -42.20
CA THR A 191 -4.00 2.74 -43.41
C THR A 191 -4.30 1.34 -43.93
N ASP A 192 -3.30 0.45 -43.92
CA ASP A 192 -3.44 -0.91 -44.43
C ASP A 192 -4.33 -1.76 -43.53
N LEU A 193 -4.16 -1.65 -42.21
CA LEU A 193 -5.00 -2.35 -41.24
C LEU A 193 -6.45 -1.84 -41.26
N LYS A 194 -6.69 -0.55 -41.50
CA LYS A 194 -8.05 -0.01 -41.67
C LYS A 194 -8.73 -0.57 -42.91
N LYS A 195 -8.01 -0.71 -44.03
CA LYS A 195 -8.53 -1.37 -45.24
C LYS A 195 -8.81 -2.85 -44.98
N ALA A 196 -7.84 -3.57 -44.40
CA ALA A 196 -7.98 -4.99 -44.08
C ALA A 196 -9.17 -5.26 -43.16
N VAL A 197 -9.44 -4.41 -42.16
CA VAL A 197 -10.60 -4.55 -41.26
C VAL A 197 -11.93 -4.36 -42.00
N ARG A 198 -12.00 -3.45 -42.98
CA ARG A 198 -13.20 -3.19 -43.79
C ARG A 198 -13.48 -4.33 -44.78
N GLU A 199 -12.44 -4.88 -45.38
CA GLU A 199 -12.55 -5.95 -46.37
C GLU A 199 -12.71 -7.34 -45.73
N SER A 200 -12.18 -7.52 -44.51
CA SER A 200 -12.28 -8.81 -43.80
C SER A 200 -13.69 -9.12 -43.33
N LYS A 201 -14.14 -10.36 -43.59
CA LYS A 201 -15.37 -10.90 -43.00
C LYS A 201 -15.26 -10.96 -41.46
N PRO A 202 -16.37 -10.81 -40.73
CA PRO A 202 -16.39 -10.93 -39.28
C PRO A 202 -15.88 -12.31 -38.84
N GLY A 203 -14.86 -12.32 -37.97
CA GLY A 203 -14.19 -13.53 -37.51
C GLY A 203 -12.83 -13.28 -36.86
N HIS A 204 -12.01 -14.34 -36.76
CA HIS A 204 -10.71 -14.29 -36.11
C HIS A 204 -9.71 -13.34 -36.79
N ALA A 205 -9.71 -13.28 -38.12
CA ALA A 205 -8.83 -12.40 -38.90
C ALA A 205 -9.14 -10.92 -38.60
N GLN A 206 -10.41 -10.52 -38.64
CA GLN A 206 -10.84 -9.16 -38.31
C GLN A 206 -10.47 -8.80 -36.87
N THR A 207 -10.71 -9.70 -35.92
CA THR A 207 -10.38 -9.49 -34.51
C THR A 207 -8.88 -9.30 -34.29
N ARG A 208 -8.03 -10.04 -35.02
CA ARG A 208 -6.57 -9.88 -34.97
C ARG A 208 -6.15 -8.52 -35.52
N SER A 209 -6.63 -8.14 -36.70
CA SER A 209 -6.31 -6.85 -37.31
C SER A 209 -6.76 -5.66 -36.44
N LEU A 210 -7.94 -5.76 -35.81
CA LEU A 210 -8.42 -4.75 -34.85
C LEU A 210 -7.50 -4.62 -33.62
N LYS A 211 -7.01 -5.73 -33.07
CA LYS A 211 -6.06 -5.72 -31.94
C LYS A 211 -4.75 -5.04 -32.31
N ILE A 212 -4.22 -5.31 -33.51
CA ILE A 212 -2.99 -4.69 -34.00
C ILE A 212 -3.23 -3.19 -34.27
N LEU A 213 -4.31 -2.84 -34.96
CA LEU A 213 -4.69 -1.46 -35.26
C LEU A 213 -4.78 -0.62 -33.99
N LYS A 214 -5.39 -1.15 -32.91
CA LYS A 214 -5.46 -0.46 -31.61
C LYS A 214 -4.07 -0.17 -31.02
N ILE A 215 -3.11 -1.08 -31.19
CA ILE A 215 -1.72 -0.89 -30.72
C ILE A 215 -1.03 0.20 -31.55
N VAL A 216 -1.12 0.11 -32.88
CA VAL A 216 -0.48 1.07 -33.81
C VAL A 216 -1.05 2.48 -33.61
N GLU A 217 -2.37 2.63 -33.51
CA GLU A 217 -3.00 3.93 -33.23
C GLU A 217 -2.59 4.49 -31.86
N SER A 218 -2.39 3.63 -30.86
CA SER A 218 -1.90 4.07 -29.55
C SER A 218 -0.46 4.57 -29.62
N PHE A 219 0.39 3.96 -30.45
CA PHE A 219 1.74 4.45 -30.70
C PHE A 219 1.71 5.79 -31.44
N ASN A 220 0.90 5.94 -32.49
CA ASN A 220 0.77 7.19 -33.25
C ASN A 220 0.22 8.36 -32.42
N LYS A 221 -0.73 8.09 -31.50
CA LYS A 221 -1.23 9.09 -30.55
C LYS A 221 -0.21 9.45 -29.47
N SER A 222 0.77 8.57 -29.23
CA SER A 222 1.82 8.77 -28.24
C SER A 222 3.07 9.35 -28.89
N SER A 223 3.92 10.00 -28.10
CA SER A 223 5.26 10.40 -28.54
C SER A 223 6.29 9.26 -28.46
N ASN A 224 5.84 8.01 -28.25
CA ASN A 224 6.72 6.87 -28.04
C ASN A 224 7.09 6.23 -29.37
N LYS A 225 8.33 5.73 -29.45
CA LYS A 225 8.78 4.95 -30.61
C LYS A 225 8.80 3.45 -30.29
N PRO A 226 8.43 2.55 -31.23
CA PRO A 226 8.39 1.11 -30.99
C PRO A 226 9.73 0.51 -30.53
N GLU A 227 10.85 1.01 -31.06
CA GLU A 227 12.19 0.52 -30.73
C GLU A 227 12.59 0.76 -29.26
N ASN A 228 11.93 1.69 -28.56
CA ASN A 228 12.18 1.93 -27.12
C ASN A 228 11.75 0.75 -26.23
N MET A 229 11.05 -0.25 -26.78
CA MET A 229 10.76 -1.51 -26.06
C MET A 229 12.00 -2.41 -25.94
N ILE A 230 13.05 -2.15 -26.74
CA ILE A 230 14.36 -2.79 -26.63
C ILE A 230 15.29 -1.83 -25.88
N MET A 231 15.90 -2.32 -24.81
CA MET A 231 16.71 -1.53 -23.90
C MET A 231 18.20 -1.67 -24.22
N ASP A 232 18.88 -0.54 -24.38
CA ASP A 232 20.35 -0.49 -24.43
C ASP A 232 20.93 -0.19 -23.03
N ILE A 233 20.12 0.41 -22.16
CA ILE A 233 20.52 0.90 -20.83
C ILE A 233 19.50 0.44 -19.80
N VAL A 234 19.98 -0.16 -18.70
CA VAL A 234 19.14 -0.56 -17.56
C VAL A 234 19.31 0.45 -16.42
N PRO A 235 18.22 1.07 -15.91
CA PRO A 235 18.31 1.94 -14.74
C PRO A 235 18.58 1.12 -13.47
N VAL A 236 19.41 1.69 -12.59
CA VAL A 236 19.70 1.15 -11.26
C VAL A 236 18.97 1.98 -10.22
N ILE A 237 18.08 1.34 -9.46
CA ILE A 237 17.35 2.03 -8.40
C ILE A 237 18.29 2.54 -7.29
N PRO A 238 17.91 3.62 -6.59
CA PRO A 238 18.70 4.19 -5.51
C PRO A 238 19.01 3.15 -4.40
N PRO A 239 20.22 3.17 -3.79
CA PRO A 239 20.67 2.17 -2.83
C PRO A 239 19.81 2.10 -1.57
N ASP A 240 19.24 3.21 -1.11
CA ASP A 240 18.42 3.22 0.11
C ASP A 240 17.06 2.54 -0.09
N LEU A 241 16.64 2.30 -1.34
CA LEU A 241 15.46 1.48 -1.67
C LEU A 241 15.78 -0.02 -1.73
N ARG A 242 17.07 -0.38 -1.71
CA ARG A 242 17.61 -1.76 -1.71
C ARG A 242 18.73 -1.90 -0.67
N PRO A 243 18.46 -1.61 0.61
CA PRO A 243 19.49 -1.42 1.61
C PRO A 243 20.26 -2.73 1.89
N LEU A 244 21.47 -2.53 2.41
CA LEU A 244 22.31 -3.58 2.97
C LEU A 244 22.51 -3.21 4.44
N VAL A 245 21.77 -3.89 5.32
CA VAL A 245 21.70 -3.53 6.75
C VAL A 245 22.58 -4.50 7.53
N PRO A 246 23.55 -4.01 8.32
CA PRO A 246 24.30 -4.87 9.23
C PRO A 246 23.36 -5.42 10.30
N LEU A 247 23.47 -6.72 10.56
CA LEU A 247 22.82 -7.42 11.66
C LEU A 247 23.87 -7.77 12.72
N ASP A 248 23.40 -8.08 13.93
CA ASP A 248 24.26 -8.55 15.01
C ASP A 248 25.03 -9.81 14.58
N GLY A 249 26.30 -9.91 15.01
CA GLY A 249 27.18 -11.01 14.62
C GLY A 249 27.86 -10.87 13.26
N GLY A 250 27.96 -9.65 12.72
CA GLY A 250 28.72 -9.36 11.49
C GLY A 250 28.05 -9.86 10.19
N ARG A 251 26.78 -10.25 10.27
CA ARG A 251 25.97 -10.64 9.10
C ARG A 251 25.34 -9.41 8.46
N PHE A 252 24.94 -9.54 7.19
CA PHE A 252 24.25 -8.49 6.46
C PHE A 252 22.91 -9.01 5.93
N ALA A 253 21.84 -8.26 6.17
CA ALA A 253 20.59 -8.43 5.45
C ALA A 253 20.69 -7.70 4.11
N THR A 254 20.62 -8.46 3.01
CA THR A 254 20.66 -7.92 1.65
C THR A 254 19.29 -7.99 0.99
N SER A 255 18.95 -6.94 0.24
CA SER A 255 17.81 -6.99 -0.68
C SER A 255 18.09 -7.92 -1.86
N ASP A 256 17.12 -8.78 -2.21
CA ASP A 256 17.17 -9.68 -3.39
C ASP A 256 17.52 -8.95 -4.70
N LEU A 257 17.12 -7.68 -4.83
CA LEU A 257 17.44 -6.87 -6.01
C LEU A 257 18.94 -6.68 -6.20
N ASN A 258 19.72 -6.59 -5.11
CA ASN A 258 21.16 -6.45 -5.22
C ASN A 258 21.78 -7.69 -5.89
N ASP A 259 21.28 -8.89 -5.60
CA ASP A 259 21.77 -10.12 -6.23
C ASP A 259 21.39 -10.20 -7.71
N LEU A 260 20.19 -9.77 -8.07
CA LEU A 260 19.75 -9.66 -9.47
C LEU A 260 20.61 -8.63 -10.24
N TYR A 261 20.85 -7.45 -9.68
CA TYR A 261 21.74 -6.46 -10.29
C TYR A 261 23.17 -6.97 -10.45
N ARG A 262 23.72 -7.63 -9.42
CA ARG A 262 25.05 -8.25 -9.49
C ARG A 262 25.15 -9.24 -10.63
N ARG A 263 24.11 -10.07 -10.81
CA ARG A 263 24.05 -11.03 -11.92
C ARG A 263 24.07 -10.32 -13.28
N VAL A 264 23.27 -9.28 -13.48
CA VAL A 264 23.26 -8.50 -14.73
C VAL A 264 24.63 -7.89 -15.01
N ILE A 265 25.24 -7.24 -14.02
CA ILE A 265 26.56 -6.58 -14.19
C ILE A 265 27.64 -7.61 -14.51
N ASN A 266 27.67 -8.74 -13.80
CA ASN A 266 28.65 -9.81 -14.05
C ASN A 266 28.54 -10.38 -15.46
N ARG A 267 27.32 -10.68 -15.92
CA ARG A 267 27.07 -11.17 -17.28
C ARG A 267 27.44 -10.15 -18.34
N ASN A 268 27.08 -8.88 -18.10
CA ASN A 268 27.40 -7.79 -19.01
C ASN A 268 28.91 -7.57 -19.16
N ASN A 269 29.65 -7.54 -18.04
CA ASN A 269 31.11 -7.36 -18.05
C ASN A 269 31.82 -8.55 -18.69
N ARG A 270 31.35 -9.78 -18.42
CA ARG A 270 31.86 -10.99 -19.08
C ARG A 270 31.63 -10.93 -20.59
N LEU A 271 30.46 -10.51 -21.05
CA LEU A 271 30.14 -10.36 -22.46
C LEU A 271 31.02 -9.29 -23.13
N LYS A 272 31.24 -8.12 -22.50
CA LYS A 272 32.16 -7.09 -23.01
C LYS A 272 33.57 -7.66 -23.23
N LYS A 273 34.10 -8.37 -22.23
CA LYS A 273 35.43 -9.00 -22.33
C LYS A 273 35.50 -10.07 -23.42
N LEU A 274 34.45 -10.87 -23.61
CA LEU A 274 34.40 -11.88 -24.67
C LEU A 274 34.36 -11.26 -26.07
N LEU A 275 33.68 -10.12 -26.23
CA LEU A 275 33.66 -9.36 -27.49
C LEU A 275 35.03 -8.73 -27.79
N GLU A 276 35.71 -8.17 -26.78
CA GLU A 276 37.06 -7.61 -26.92
C GLU A 276 38.09 -8.67 -27.34
N LEU A 277 37.94 -9.90 -26.82
CA LEU A 277 38.83 -11.02 -27.14
C LEU A 277 38.45 -11.75 -28.44
N ASN A 278 37.42 -11.29 -29.17
CA ASN A 278 36.88 -11.97 -30.35
C ASN A 278 36.65 -13.48 -30.13
N ALA A 279 36.03 -13.83 -28.99
CA ALA A 279 35.73 -15.22 -28.66
C ALA A 279 34.81 -15.88 -29.72
N PRO A 280 34.81 -17.22 -29.82
CA PRO A 280 33.92 -17.92 -30.76
C PRO A 280 32.43 -17.55 -30.60
N ASP A 281 31.71 -17.47 -31.73
CA ASP A 281 30.31 -17.04 -31.80
C ASP A 281 29.37 -17.84 -30.89
N VAL A 282 29.61 -19.14 -30.73
CA VAL A 282 28.80 -20.03 -29.86
C VAL A 282 28.85 -19.54 -28.40
N ILE A 283 30.03 -19.16 -27.93
CA ILE A 283 30.23 -18.67 -26.55
C ILE A 283 29.57 -17.30 -26.40
N ILE A 284 29.73 -16.43 -27.40
CA ILE A 284 29.11 -15.10 -27.41
C ILE A 284 27.58 -15.22 -27.40
N ARG A 285 26.99 -16.08 -28.23
CA ARG A 285 25.53 -16.32 -28.27
C ARG A 285 25.00 -16.78 -26.93
N ASN A 286 25.68 -17.74 -26.28
CA ASN A 286 25.29 -18.20 -24.96
C ASN A 286 25.35 -17.07 -23.92
N GLU A 287 26.40 -16.25 -23.91
CA GLU A 287 26.51 -15.15 -22.94
C GLU A 287 25.48 -14.03 -23.22
N LYS A 288 25.16 -13.76 -24.50
CA LYS A 288 24.05 -12.85 -24.88
C LYS A 288 22.70 -13.37 -24.38
N ARG A 289 22.42 -14.68 -24.52
CA ARG A 289 21.23 -15.33 -23.96
C ARG A 289 21.17 -15.21 -22.43
N MET A 290 22.27 -15.50 -21.75
CA MET A 290 22.37 -15.38 -20.29
C MET A 290 22.18 -13.95 -19.80
N LEU A 291 22.61 -12.94 -20.58
CA LEU A 291 22.35 -11.53 -20.25
C LEU A 291 20.86 -11.18 -20.38
N GLN A 292 20.19 -11.65 -21.45
CA GLN A 292 18.74 -11.48 -21.63
C GLN A 292 17.97 -12.09 -20.44
N GLU A 293 18.27 -13.34 -20.07
CA GLU A 293 17.64 -14.01 -18.92
C GLU A 293 17.90 -13.28 -17.58
N ALA A 294 19.11 -12.75 -17.39
CA ALA A 294 19.45 -12.01 -16.17
C ALA A 294 18.64 -10.71 -16.04
N VAL A 295 18.45 -9.99 -17.15
CA VAL A 295 17.62 -8.77 -17.18
C VAL A 295 16.15 -9.12 -17.02
N ASP A 296 15.68 -10.20 -17.63
CA ASP A 296 14.30 -10.67 -17.46
C ASP A 296 14.00 -11.02 -16.01
N ALA A 297 14.93 -11.70 -15.32
CA ALA A 297 14.82 -12.02 -13.90
C ALA A 297 14.83 -10.78 -12.99
N LEU A 298 15.55 -9.72 -13.37
CA LEU A 298 15.56 -8.44 -12.64
C LEU A 298 14.18 -7.76 -12.70
N PHE A 299 13.56 -7.74 -13.88
CA PHE A 299 12.26 -7.09 -14.06
C PHE A 299 11.09 -7.95 -13.56
N ASP A 300 11.00 -9.23 -13.96
CA ASP A 300 9.89 -10.14 -13.62
C ASP A 300 10.40 -11.60 -13.53
N ASN A 301 10.86 -12.01 -12.35
CA ASN A 301 11.47 -13.31 -12.12
C ASN A 301 10.45 -14.45 -12.26
N GLY A 302 10.78 -15.48 -13.06
CA GLY A 302 9.91 -16.63 -13.31
C GLY A 302 8.88 -16.42 -14.43
N ARG A 303 8.88 -15.27 -15.11
CA ARG A 303 8.03 -15.06 -16.30
C ARG A 303 8.54 -15.79 -17.54
N HIS A 304 9.85 -15.96 -17.64
CA HIS A 304 10.49 -16.82 -18.61
C HIS A 304 11.24 -17.93 -17.88
N GLY A 305 10.77 -19.17 -18.06
CA GLY A 305 11.39 -20.35 -17.46
C GLY A 305 11.26 -20.41 -15.94
N ARG A 306 12.19 -21.14 -15.30
CA ARG A 306 12.21 -21.33 -13.85
C ARG A 306 12.74 -20.08 -13.16
N PRO A 307 12.15 -19.67 -12.01
CA PRO A 307 12.62 -18.49 -11.30
C PRO A 307 14.03 -18.72 -10.77
N VAL A 308 14.81 -17.64 -10.78
CA VAL A 308 16.11 -17.60 -10.12
C VAL A 308 15.91 -17.73 -8.61
N LEU A 309 16.56 -18.73 -8.04
CA LEU A 309 16.53 -19.01 -6.61
C LEU A 309 17.70 -18.31 -5.89
N GLY A 310 17.41 -17.83 -4.67
CA GLY A 310 18.38 -17.30 -3.74
C GLY A 310 18.77 -18.32 -2.65
N PRO A 311 19.48 -17.86 -1.61
CA PRO A 311 19.78 -18.68 -0.45
C PRO A 311 18.50 -19.25 0.18
N GLY A 312 18.50 -20.56 0.46
CA GLY A 312 17.33 -21.27 1.00
C GLY A 312 16.29 -21.70 -0.06
N ASN A 313 16.69 -21.82 -1.34
CA ASN A 313 15.84 -22.27 -2.45
C ASN A 313 14.54 -21.46 -2.67
N ARG A 314 14.44 -20.26 -2.09
CA ARG A 314 13.33 -19.35 -2.34
C ARG A 314 13.57 -18.55 -3.62
N PRO A 315 12.52 -18.27 -4.42
CA PRO A 315 12.67 -17.38 -5.57
C PRO A 315 13.01 -15.96 -5.12
N LEU A 316 13.96 -15.32 -5.80
CA LEU A 316 14.31 -13.92 -5.56
C LEU A 316 13.17 -13.00 -5.99
N LYS A 317 12.86 -11.98 -5.18
CA LYS A 317 11.84 -10.97 -5.51
C LYS A 317 12.37 -9.99 -6.57
N SER A 318 11.66 -9.89 -7.70
CA SER A 318 11.97 -8.95 -8.79
C SER A 318 11.35 -7.55 -8.56
N LEU A 319 11.66 -6.60 -9.45
CA LEU A 319 11.03 -5.26 -9.43
C LEU A 319 9.49 -5.35 -9.56
N SER A 320 8.99 -6.26 -10.39
CA SER A 320 7.55 -6.48 -10.55
C SER A 320 6.90 -7.01 -9.27
N ASP A 321 7.56 -7.96 -8.59
CA ASP A 321 7.05 -8.58 -7.36
C ASP A 321 6.98 -7.59 -6.18
N MET A 322 7.85 -6.59 -6.17
CA MET A 322 7.79 -5.52 -5.16
C MET A 322 6.55 -4.65 -5.31
N LEU A 323 6.03 -4.50 -6.53
CA LEU A 323 4.86 -3.66 -6.81
C LEU A 323 3.54 -4.43 -6.66
N LYS A 324 3.47 -5.68 -7.17
CA LYS A 324 2.24 -6.48 -7.25
C LYS A 324 1.98 -7.33 -5.99
N GLY A 325 0.75 -7.82 -5.85
CA GLY A 325 0.36 -8.76 -4.80
C GLY A 325 -0.05 -8.12 -3.46
N LYS A 326 -0.42 -8.96 -2.49
CA LYS A 326 -0.89 -8.52 -1.16
C LYS A 326 0.23 -7.84 -0.35
N GLN A 327 1.46 -8.36 -0.47
CA GLN A 327 2.67 -7.78 0.13
C GLN A 327 3.35 -6.73 -0.77
N GLY A 328 2.73 -6.38 -1.91
CA GLY A 328 3.27 -5.38 -2.83
C GLY A 328 3.03 -3.96 -2.32
N ARG A 329 3.78 -3.00 -2.87
CA ARG A 329 3.75 -1.58 -2.46
C ARG A 329 2.34 -0.97 -2.49
N PHE A 330 1.54 -1.24 -3.52
CA PHE A 330 0.21 -0.64 -3.64
C PHE A 330 -0.73 -1.02 -2.50
N ARG A 331 -0.84 -2.31 -2.18
CA ARG A 331 -1.78 -2.78 -1.15
C ARG A 331 -1.24 -2.62 0.27
N GLN A 332 0.04 -2.97 0.49
CA GLN A 332 0.59 -3.02 1.84
C GLN A 332 1.07 -1.67 2.35
N ASN A 333 1.61 -0.79 1.48
CA ASN A 333 2.29 0.44 1.91
C ASN A 333 1.58 1.73 1.51
N LEU A 334 0.89 1.74 0.37
CA LEU A 334 0.14 2.94 -0.07
C LEU A 334 -1.23 3.00 0.59
N LEU A 335 -1.99 1.89 0.54
CA LEU A 335 -3.30 1.78 1.19
C LEU A 335 -3.19 1.41 2.67
N GLY A 336 -2.30 0.46 3.00
CA GLY A 336 -1.94 0.15 4.37
C GLY A 336 -0.82 1.09 4.86
N LYS A 337 -1.07 1.86 5.90
CA LYS A 337 -0.03 2.62 6.58
C LYS A 337 -0.13 2.38 8.07
N ARG A 338 1.02 2.15 8.70
CA ARG A 338 1.12 2.29 10.14
C ARG A 338 1.11 3.79 10.43
N VAL A 339 0.30 4.19 11.39
CA VAL A 339 0.09 5.57 11.75
C VAL A 339 0.54 5.77 13.19
N ASP A 340 1.18 6.91 13.43
CA ASP A 340 1.50 7.37 14.78
C ASP A 340 0.21 7.83 15.49
N TYR A 341 0.30 8.18 16.78
CA TYR A 341 -0.86 8.59 17.60
C TYR A 341 -1.98 7.54 17.62
N SER A 342 -1.57 6.27 17.70
CA SER A 342 -2.47 5.12 17.80
C SER A 342 -2.09 4.22 18.97
N GLY A 343 -3.10 3.61 19.58
CA GLY A 343 -2.97 2.68 20.70
C GLY A 343 -3.85 1.45 20.50
N ARG A 344 -3.61 0.39 21.26
CA ARG A 344 -4.48 -0.79 21.28
C ARG A 344 -4.56 -1.34 22.69
N SER A 345 -5.76 -1.70 23.13
CA SER A 345 -5.95 -2.46 24.37
C SER A 345 -7.21 -3.33 24.29
N VAL A 346 -7.35 -4.21 25.27
CA VAL A 346 -8.54 -5.04 25.50
C VAL A 346 -9.70 -4.14 25.89
N ILE A 347 -10.89 -4.48 25.39
CA ILE A 347 -12.14 -3.80 25.76
C ILE A 347 -12.82 -4.47 26.94
N VAL A 348 -13.42 -3.66 27.79
CA VAL A 348 -14.25 -4.09 28.92
C VAL A 348 -15.55 -3.28 28.92
N ILE A 349 -16.55 -3.79 29.63
CA ILE A 349 -17.85 -3.13 29.72
C ILE A 349 -17.76 -1.85 30.56
N GLY A 350 -18.38 -0.77 30.07
CA GLY A 350 -18.56 0.49 30.81
C GLY A 350 -20.03 0.88 30.85
N PRO A 351 -20.87 0.23 31.67
CA PRO A 351 -22.30 0.47 31.72
C PRO A 351 -22.67 1.88 32.22
N GLU A 352 -21.75 2.54 32.95
CA GLU A 352 -21.91 3.90 33.48
C GLU A 352 -21.66 5.02 32.46
N LEU A 353 -21.16 4.68 31.27
CA LEU A 353 -20.80 5.64 30.23
C LEU A 353 -22.04 6.09 29.46
N TYR A 354 -22.02 7.30 28.92
CA TYR A 354 -23.00 7.70 27.90
C TYR A 354 -22.66 7.08 26.53
N LEU A 355 -23.63 7.00 25.63
CA LEU A 355 -23.45 6.39 24.30
C LEU A 355 -22.27 7.00 23.51
N HIS A 356 -22.03 8.30 23.69
CA HIS A 356 -20.96 9.07 23.04
C HIS A 356 -19.62 9.08 23.77
N GLU A 357 -19.52 8.43 24.93
CA GLU A 357 -18.32 8.38 25.75
C GLU A 357 -17.60 7.03 25.62
N CYS A 358 -16.28 7.05 25.83
CA CYS A 358 -15.50 5.85 26.05
C CYS A 358 -14.52 6.06 27.22
N GLY A 359 -14.25 5.02 27.99
CA GLY A 359 -13.23 5.08 29.02
C GLY A 359 -11.85 4.81 28.44
N LEU A 360 -10.94 5.78 28.54
CA LEU A 360 -9.57 5.68 28.04
C LEU A 360 -8.59 5.55 29.22
N PRO A 361 -7.73 4.51 29.25
CA PRO A 361 -6.70 4.35 30.28
C PRO A 361 -5.77 5.56 30.37
N LYS A 362 -5.56 6.07 31.58
CA LYS A 362 -4.67 7.21 31.85
C LYS A 362 -3.27 7.09 31.23
N LYS A 363 -2.64 5.91 31.32
CA LYS A 363 -1.32 5.65 30.73
C LYS A 363 -1.33 5.74 29.20
N MET A 364 -2.38 5.21 28.57
CA MET A 364 -2.53 5.26 27.12
C MET A 364 -2.77 6.69 26.66
N ALA A 365 -3.63 7.43 27.37
CA ALA A 365 -3.91 8.83 27.08
C ALA A 365 -2.67 9.71 27.21
N LEU A 366 -1.84 9.49 28.24
CA LEU A 366 -0.58 10.22 28.44
C LEU A 366 0.35 10.13 27.23
N GLU A 367 0.52 8.92 26.67
CA GLU A 367 1.35 8.67 25.48
C GLU A 367 0.72 9.24 24.21
N LEU A 368 -0.58 9.02 24.00
CA LEU A 368 -1.28 9.48 22.80
C LEU A 368 -1.33 11.01 22.71
N PHE A 369 -1.42 11.71 23.84
CA PHE A 369 -1.54 13.15 23.90
C PHE A 369 -0.24 13.86 24.32
N GLU A 370 0.90 13.17 24.41
CA GLU A 370 2.19 13.71 24.90
C GLU A 370 2.53 15.09 24.32
N PRO A 371 2.47 15.34 22.99
CA PRO A 371 2.85 16.64 22.44
C PRO A 371 1.90 17.78 22.84
N PHE A 372 0.61 17.48 23.03
CA PHE A 372 -0.39 18.46 23.46
C PHE A 372 -0.18 18.85 24.92
N ILE A 373 0.14 17.88 25.76
CA ILE A 373 0.48 18.09 27.17
C ILE A 373 1.74 18.95 27.29
N ILE A 374 2.80 18.63 26.54
CA ILE A 374 4.05 19.41 26.51
C ILE A 374 3.79 20.87 26.12
N ARG A 375 2.93 21.10 25.13
CA ARG A 375 2.55 22.46 24.72
C ARG A 375 1.80 23.20 25.83
N LYS A 376 0.77 22.60 26.42
CA LYS A 376 -0.02 23.20 27.50
C LYS A 376 0.79 23.47 28.77
N LEU A 377 1.71 22.58 29.15
CA LEU A 377 2.66 22.79 30.26
C LEU A 377 3.52 24.04 30.06
N LYS A 378 3.91 24.31 28.81
CA LYS A 378 4.68 25.50 28.47
C LYS A 378 3.80 26.76 28.48
N ASP A 379 2.61 26.68 27.91
CA ASP A 379 1.67 27.80 27.82
C ASP A 379 1.22 28.28 29.21
N LYS A 380 1.02 27.34 30.16
CA LYS A 380 0.69 27.63 31.56
C LYS A 380 1.90 28.01 32.43
N GLY A 381 3.12 27.99 31.90
CA GLY A 381 4.33 28.39 32.61
C GLY A 381 4.92 27.36 33.58
N TYR A 382 4.36 26.14 33.67
CA TYR A 382 4.95 25.06 34.48
C TYR A 382 6.32 24.62 33.94
N ALA A 383 6.55 24.74 32.63
CA ALA A 383 7.81 24.39 31.97
C ALA A 383 8.32 25.50 31.05
N HIS A 384 9.59 25.91 31.20
CA HIS A 384 10.19 26.88 30.27
C HIS A 384 10.76 26.23 29.00
N THR A 385 11.15 24.95 29.04
CA THR A 385 11.75 24.24 27.90
C THR A 385 11.04 22.92 27.61
N ILE A 386 11.04 22.49 26.34
CA ILE A 386 10.45 21.22 25.89
C ILE A 386 11.07 20.03 26.64
N LYS A 387 12.38 20.05 26.87
CA LYS A 387 13.08 18.99 27.63
C LYS A 387 12.60 18.90 29.07
N SER A 388 12.38 20.06 29.72
CA SER A 388 11.86 20.10 31.08
C SER A 388 10.41 19.59 31.15
N ALA A 389 9.57 20.01 30.19
CA ALA A 389 8.20 19.51 30.07
C ALA A 389 8.17 17.99 29.88
N LYS A 390 8.97 17.46 28.94
CA LYS A 390 9.07 16.03 28.68
C LYS A 390 9.49 15.25 29.94
N LYS A 391 10.49 15.75 30.68
CA LYS A 391 10.94 15.14 31.94
C LYS A 391 9.85 15.17 33.03
N MET A 392 8.95 16.15 33.01
CA MET A 392 7.80 16.20 33.93
C MET A 392 6.72 15.19 33.57
N VAL A 393 6.48 14.98 32.27
CA VAL A 393 5.59 13.93 31.75
C VAL A 393 6.14 12.53 32.09
N GLU A 394 7.43 12.28 31.83
CA GLU A 394 8.10 11.01 32.16
C GLU A 394 8.07 10.68 33.67
N LYS A 395 8.10 11.71 34.53
CA LYS A 395 8.00 11.57 35.98
C LYS A 395 6.56 11.54 36.51
N THR A 396 5.57 11.71 35.64
CA THR A 396 4.14 11.66 35.99
C THR A 396 3.79 12.56 37.17
N LYS A 397 4.24 13.82 37.11
CA LYS A 397 3.90 14.80 38.16
C LYS A 397 2.39 15.09 38.21
N VAL A 398 1.89 15.55 39.35
CA VAL A 398 0.46 15.77 39.59
C VAL A 398 -0.15 16.76 38.58
N GLU A 399 0.57 17.84 38.27
CA GLU A 399 0.12 18.89 37.34
C GLU A 399 -0.08 18.37 35.91
N VAL A 400 0.52 17.23 35.56
CA VAL A 400 0.36 16.59 34.25
C VAL A 400 -1.04 16.00 34.10
N TRP A 401 -1.61 15.47 35.18
CA TRP A 401 -2.96 14.88 35.16
C TRP A 401 -4.03 15.94 34.95
N ASP A 402 -3.93 17.08 35.64
CA ASP A 402 -4.87 18.19 35.48
C ASP A 402 -4.85 18.75 34.04
N ILE A 403 -3.66 18.82 33.44
CA ILE A 403 -3.50 19.25 32.04
C ILE A 403 -4.02 18.20 31.08
N LEU A 404 -3.82 16.90 31.38
CA LEU A 404 -4.33 15.82 30.54
C LEU A 404 -5.86 15.85 30.48
N ASP A 405 -6.53 16.04 31.62
CA ASP A 405 -7.99 16.20 31.68
C ASP A 405 -8.47 17.42 30.86
N GLU A 406 -7.75 18.54 30.92
CA GLU A 406 -8.07 19.72 30.11
C GLU A 406 -7.87 19.48 28.60
N VAL A 407 -6.81 18.77 28.21
CA VAL A 407 -6.49 18.48 26.80
C VAL A 407 -7.48 17.50 26.18
N ILE A 408 -7.94 16.54 26.97
CA ILE A 408 -8.88 15.49 26.53
C ILE A 408 -10.30 16.03 26.42
N LYS A 409 -10.64 17.02 27.25
CA LYS A 409 -11.95 17.68 27.17
C LYS A 409 -12.17 18.20 25.75
N ASP A 410 -13.30 17.83 25.17
CA ASP A 410 -13.70 18.19 23.82
C ASP A 410 -12.82 17.63 22.67
N HIS A 411 -11.90 16.69 22.96
CA HIS A 411 -11.06 16.06 21.95
C HIS A 411 -11.52 14.62 21.67
N PRO A 412 -12.29 14.34 20.60
CA PRO A 412 -12.76 13.00 20.32
C PRO A 412 -11.61 12.06 19.94
N VAL A 413 -11.83 10.76 20.13
CA VAL A 413 -10.94 9.66 19.69
C VAL A 413 -11.72 8.66 18.85
N LEU A 414 -11.04 8.01 17.91
CA LEU A 414 -11.63 6.98 17.06
C LEU A 414 -11.32 5.60 17.62
N LEU A 415 -12.36 4.81 17.87
CA LEU A 415 -12.24 3.39 18.18
C LEU A 415 -12.49 2.56 16.92
N ASN A 416 -11.66 1.54 16.70
CA ASN A 416 -11.77 0.61 15.58
C ASN A 416 -11.54 -0.83 16.05
N ARG A 417 -12.41 -1.74 15.62
CA ARG A 417 -12.23 -3.19 15.80
C ARG A 417 -11.88 -3.86 14.47
N ALA A 418 -10.86 -4.71 14.50
CA ALA A 418 -10.51 -5.55 13.36
C ALA A 418 -11.24 -6.90 13.46
N PRO A 419 -11.81 -7.44 12.36
CA PRO A 419 -11.88 -6.88 11.02
C PRO A 419 -13.00 -5.82 10.86
N THR A 420 -12.69 -4.72 10.16
CA THR A 420 -13.68 -3.67 9.84
C THR A 420 -14.50 -4.07 8.60
N LEU A 421 -15.74 -4.54 8.80
CA LEU A 421 -16.62 -5.01 7.71
C LEU A 421 -17.44 -3.88 7.07
N HIS A 422 -17.81 -2.87 7.84
CA HIS A 422 -18.63 -1.74 7.40
C HIS A 422 -18.26 -0.48 8.18
N ARG A 423 -18.79 0.68 7.76
CA ARG A 423 -18.44 1.99 8.35
C ARG A 423 -18.62 2.07 9.87
N LEU A 424 -19.63 1.39 10.43
CA LEU A 424 -19.90 1.40 11.88
C LEU A 424 -18.82 0.70 12.71
N GLY A 425 -17.87 -0.02 12.08
CA GLY A 425 -16.73 -0.59 12.77
C GLY A 425 -15.66 0.44 13.15
N ILE A 426 -15.86 1.72 12.78
CA ILE A 426 -15.07 2.86 13.23
C ILE A 426 -16.04 3.96 13.69
N GLN A 427 -15.94 4.35 14.96
CA GLN A 427 -16.76 5.43 15.52
C GLN A 427 -15.91 6.34 16.39
N ALA A 428 -16.35 7.60 16.52
CA ALA A 428 -15.75 8.58 17.41
C ALA A 428 -16.45 8.58 18.76
N PHE A 429 -15.66 8.77 19.82
CA PHE A 429 -16.11 8.87 21.21
C PHE A 429 -15.39 10.00 21.92
N GLN A 430 -16.03 10.58 22.94
CA GLN A 430 -15.38 11.47 23.88
C GLN A 430 -14.66 10.64 24.94
N PRO A 431 -13.33 10.79 25.12
CA PRO A 431 -12.61 10.00 26.11
C PRO A 431 -12.86 10.53 27.51
N LYS A 432 -13.16 9.63 28.43
CA LYS A 432 -13.16 9.85 29.88
C LYS A 432 -11.97 9.10 30.48
N LEU A 433 -11.14 9.77 31.27
CA LEU A 433 -10.00 9.12 31.89
C LEU A 433 -10.46 8.08 32.92
N ILE A 434 -9.91 6.87 32.79
CA ILE A 434 -10.16 5.77 33.73
C ILE A 434 -8.85 5.18 34.23
N GLU A 435 -8.91 4.61 35.43
CA GLU A 435 -7.83 3.78 35.97
C GLU A 435 -7.79 2.40 35.30
N GLY A 436 -6.62 1.76 35.36
CA GLY A 436 -6.37 0.46 34.73
C GLY A 436 -5.79 0.58 33.32
N ASN A 437 -5.86 -0.52 32.57
CA ASN A 437 -5.24 -0.64 31.24
C ASN A 437 -6.23 -0.98 30.12
N ALA A 438 -7.49 -1.31 30.44
CA ALA A 438 -8.49 -1.72 29.47
C ALA A 438 -9.38 -0.54 29.05
N ILE A 439 -9.84 -0.54 27.79
CA ILE A 439 -10.74 0.48 27.26
C ILE A 439 -12.16 0.12 27.67
N LYS A 440 -12.91 1.07 28.25
CA LYS A 440 -14.34 0.87 28.52
C LYS A 440 -15.17 1.38 27.36
N ILE A 441 -16.14 0.57 26.91
CA ILE A 441 -17.11 0.97 25.88
C ILE A 441 -18.54 0.76 26.35
N HIS A 442 -19.45 1.55 25.77
CA HIS A 442 -20.87 1.44 26.03
C HIS A 442 -21.44 0.11 25.47
N PRO A 443 -22.25 -0.66 26.21
CA PRO A 443 -22.78 -1.95 25.75
C PRO A 443 -23.53 -1.89 24.41
N LEU A 444 -24.35 -0.85 24.20
CA LEU A 444 -25.13 -0.67 22.97
C LEU A 444 -24.30 -0.46 21.69
N VAL A 445 -23.02 -0.09 21.79
CA VAL A 445 -22.16 0.04 20.59
C VAL A 445 -21.53 -1.30 20.19
N CYS A 446 -21.55 -2.31 21.06
CA CYS A 446 -20.94 -3.61 20.79
C CYS A 446 -21.53 -4.29 19.55
N ALA A 447 -22.83 -4.17 19.32
CA ALA A 447 -23.49 -4.68 18.11
C ALA A 447 -22.93 -4.04 16.83
N ALA A 448 -22.64 -2.74 16.86
CA ALA A 448 -22.04 -2.01 15.74
C ALA A 448 -20.59 -2.46 15.48
N PHE A 449 -19.80 -2.74 16.53
CA PHE A 449 -18.44 -3.28 16.36
C PHE A 449 -18.39 -4.79 16.12
N ASN A 450 -19.53 -5.47 16.24
CA ASN A 450 -19.63 -6.92 16.35
C ASN A 450 -18.69 -7.49 17.43
N ALA A 451 -18.56 -6.77 18.55
CA ALA A 451 -17.60 -7.03 19.61
C ALA A 451 -18.25 -7.68 20.84
N ASP A 452 -17.48 -8.50 21.54
CA ASP A 452 -17.79 -9.06 22.85
C ASP A 452 -16.67 -8.77 23.85
N PHE A 453 -16.80 -9.26 25.08
CA PHE A 453 -15.88 -8.94 26.18
C PHE A 453 -15.04 -10.15 26.62
N ASP A 454 -14.72 -11.07 25.69
CA ASP A 454 -13.98 -12.31 25.96
C ASP A 454 -12.45 -12.19 25.78
N GLY A 455 -11.96 -11.00 25.43
CA GLY A 455 -10.55 -10.74 25.11
C GLY A 455 -10.35 -9.90 23.84
N ASP A 456 -11.44 -9.51 23.18
CA ASP A 456 -11.45 -8.58 22.07
C ASP A 456 -10.63 -7.30 22.34
N GLN A 457 -9.99 -6.80 21.28
CA GLN A 457 -9.13 -5.62 21.35
C GLN A 457 -9.58 -4.56 20.34
N MET A 458 -9.54 -3.30 20.78
CA MET A 458 -9.80 -2.15 19.90
C MET A 458 -8.55 -1.27 19.76
N ALA A 459 -8.40 -0.71 18.56
CA ALA A 459 -7.40 0.30 18.28
C ALA A 459 -8.01 1.70 18.49
N VAL A 460 -7.25 2.58 19.13
CA VAL A 460 -7.58 3.99 19.36
C VAL A 460 -6.73 4.84 18.40
N HIS A 461 -7.32 5.85 17.78
CA HIS A 461 -6.60 6.85 16.98
C HIS A 461 -7.01 8.26 17.38
N VAL A 462 -6.05 9.19 17.38
CA VAL A 462 -6.29 10.59 17.77
C VAL A 462 -6.34 11.50 16.53
N PRO A 463 -7.45 12.20 16.26
CA PRO A 463 -7.53 13.19 15.18
C PRO A 463 -6.73 14.46 15.53
N LEU A 464 -5.70 14.78 14.75
CA LEU A 464 -4.76 15.87 15.09
C LEU A 464 -5.16 17.25 14.57
N SER A 465 -5.78 17.33 13.38
CA SER A 465 -6.18 18.61 12.80
C SER A 465 -7.57 19.02 13.30
N ILE A 466 -7.84 20.33 13.31
CA ILE A 466 -9.12 20.87 13.77
C ILE A 466 -10.25 20.36 12.86
N GLU A 467 -10.01 20.29 11.55
CA GLU A 467 -10.97 19.78 10.58
C GLU A 467 -11.31 18.31 10.86
N ALA A 468 -10.31 17.48 11.16
CA ALA A 468 -10.51 16.07 11.50
C ALA A 468 -11.26 15.90 12.83
N GLN A 469 -10.98 16.75 13.82
CA GLN A 469 -11.70 16.73 15.10
C GLN A 469 -13.17 17.11 14.92
N ILE A 470 -13.46 18.13 14.12
CA ILE A 470 -14.83 18.55 13.78
C ILE A 470 -15.53 17.46 12.98
N GLU A 471 -14.87 16.87 11.97
CA GLU A 471 -15.42 15.76 11.18
C GLU A 471 -15.79 14.57 12.08
N CYS A 472 -14.92 14.22 13.03
CA CYS A 472 -15.20 13.16 14.00
C CYS A 472 -16.45 13.47 14.83
N ARG A 473 -16.57 14.72 15.32
CA ARG A 473 -17.69 15.13 16.17
C ARG A 473 -19.02 15.22 15.41
N VAL A 474 -19.00 15.72 14.18
CA VAL A 474 -20.21 15.95 13.36
C VAL A 474 -20.66 14.68 12.66
N LEU A 475 -19.75 13.86 12.14
CA LEU A 475 -20.12 12.71 11.29
C LEU A 475 -19.92 11.35 11.98
N MET A 476 -18.87 11.20 12.78
CA MET A 476 -18.44 9.88 13.27
C MET A 476 -18.83 9.59 14.71
N LEU A 477 -19.33 10.56 15.46
CA LEU A 477 -19.74 10.37 16.85
C LEU A 477 -20.78 9.25 16.93
N SER A 478 -20.64 8.36 17.91
CA SER A 478 -21.51 7.18 18.04
C SER A 478 -23.00 7.54 18.14
N SER A 479 -23.34 8.69 18.75
CA SER A 479 -24.70 9.23 18.84
C SER A 479 -25.35 9.50 17.48
N ASN A 480 -24.54 9.74 16.43
CA ASN A 480 -25.05 10.03 15.08
C ASN A 480 -25.27 8.74 14.27
N ASN A 481 -24.77 7.61 14.77
CA ASN A 481 -24.66 6.35 14.06
C ASN A 481 -25.60 5.27 14.65
N ILE A 482 -26.86 5.65 14.89
CA ILE A 482 -27.87 4.79 15.52
C ILE A 482 -28.48 3.80 14.52
N PHE A 483 -28.61 4.18 13.24
CA PHE A 483 -29.24 3.36 12.21
C PHE A 483 -28.23 2.66 11.29
N SER A 484 -28.57 1.43 10.90
CA SER A 484 -27.81 0.66 9.92
C SER A 484 -27.93 1.32 8.54
N PRO A 485 -26.82 1.59 7.86
CA PRO A 485 -26.84 2.18 6.51
C PRO A 485 -27.46 1.25 5.46
N ALA A 486 -27.52 -0.05 5.73
CA ALA A 486 -27.95 -1.06 4.76
C ALA A 486 -29.48 -1.22 4.71
N ASN A 487 -30.16 -1.10 5.85
CA ASN A 487 -31.59 -1.42 5.97
C ASN A 487 -32.39 -0.41 6.82
N GLY A 488 -31.76 0.64 7.35
CA GLY A 488 -32.43 1.67 8.15
C GLY A 488 -32.91 1.20 9.52
N ARG A 489 -32.61 -0.04 9.94
CA ARG A 489 -32.96 -0.54 11.27
C ARG A 489 -32.01 0.03 12.33
N PRO A 490 -32.48 0.29 13.57
CA PRO A 490 -31.60 0.66 14.67
C PRO A 490 -30.55 -0.43 14.94
N VAL A 491 -29.32 -0.01 15.22
CA VAL A 491 -28.19 -0.89 15.58
C VAL A 491 -27.92 -0.85 17.08
N ALA A 492 -28.14 0.30 17.71
CA ALA A 492 -28.00 0.49 19.16
C ALA A 492 -29.21 -0.06 19.93
N VAL A 493 -29.67 -1.27 19.59
CA VAL A 493 -30.79 -1.94 20.26
C VAL A 493 -30.26 -2.67 21.50
N PRO A 494 -30.96 -2.59 22.64
CA PRO A 494 -30.65 -3.41 23.81
C PRO A 494 -30.54 -4.91 23.49
N SER A 495 -29.61 -5.58 24.17
CA SER A 495 -29.36 -7.01 23.98
C SER A 495 -29.29 -7.74 25.32
N GLN A 496 -29.64 -9.03 25.30
CA GLN A 496 -29.46 -9.95 26.43
C GLN A 496 -30.11 -9.40 27.71
N ASP A 497 -29.31 -9.09 28.72
CA ASP A 497 -29.73 -8.79 30.09
C ASP A 497 -30.64 -7.55 30.16
N ILE A 498 -30.40 -6.54 29.32
CA ILE A 498 -31.24 -5.33 29.30
C ILE A 498 -32.66 -5.68 28.84
N VAL A 499 -32.78 -6.54 27.82
CA VAL A 499 -34.08 -7.02 27.32
C VAL A 499 -34.75 -7.90 28.38
N LEU A 500 -33.99 -8.79 29.02
CA LEU A 500 -34.51 -9.64 30.09
C LEU A 500 -35.05 -8.83 31.27
N GLY A 501 -34.34 -7.76 31.67
CA GLY A 501 -34.78 -6.86 32.74
C GLY A 501 -36.06 -6.11 32.37
N CYS A 502 -36.16 -5.57 31.15
CA CYS A 502 -37.37 -4.91 30.66
C CYS A 502 -38.55 -5.89 30.58
N TYR A 503 -38.31 -7.09 30.04
CA TYR A 503 -39.31 -8.14 29.96
C TYR A 503 -39.82 -8.53 31.34
N TYR A 504 -38.90 -8.86 32.26
CA TYR A 504 -39.25 -9.23 33.63
C TYR A 504 -40.06 -8.13 34.30
N MET A 505 -39.62 -6.87 34.23
CA MET A 505 -40.33 -5.73 34.82
C MET A 505 -41.77 -5.58 34.27
N THR A 506 -42.01 -5.91 33.01
CA THR A 506 -43.30 -5.69 32.34
C THR A 506 -44.21 -6.93 32.30
N MET A 507 -43.75 -8.05 32.86
CA MET A 507 -44.55 -9.26 33.04
C MET A 507 -45.65 -9.10 34.09
N GLU A 508 -46.72 -9.89 33.93
CA GLU A 508 -47.82 -10.02 34.88
C GLU A 508 -47.77 -11.37 35.61
N LYS A 509 -48.19 -11.37 36.88
CA LYS A 509 -48.32 -12.59 37.69
C LYS A 509 -49.64 -12.56 38.45
N LYS A 510 -50.37 -13.69 38.44
CA LYS A 510 -51.64 -13.85 39.16
C LYS A 510 -51.40 -14.24 40.61
N GLY A 511 -52.24 -13.77 41.52
CA GLY A 511 -52.24 -14.12 42.94
C GLY A 511 -51.12 -13.46 43.74
N VAL A 512 -50.72 -12.24 43.37
CA VAL A 512 -49.67 -11.46 44.06
C VAL A 512 -50.26 -10.33 44.90
N CYS A 513 -49.47 -9.81 45.85
CA CYS A 513 -49.90 -8.75 46.74
C CYS A 513 -50.29 -7.49 45.95
N GLY A 514 -51.43 -6.88 46.26
CA GLY A 514 -51.91 -5.68 45.59
C GLY A 514 -52.73 -5.88 44.32
N GLU A 515 -53.03 -7.13 43.93
CA GLU A 515 -53.87 -7.41 42.76
C GLU A 515 -55.27 -6.79 42.87
N GLY A 516 -55.70 -6.09 41.81
CA GLY A 516 -57.01 -5.46 41.69
C GLY A 516 -57.14 -4.08 42.36
N ARG A 517 -56.08 -3.55 42.99
CA ARG A 517 -56.08 -2.21 43.58
C ARG A 517 -56.23 -1.12 42.52
N ILE A 518 -56.86 -0.01 42.92
CA ILE A 518 -57.13 1.15 42.06
C ILE A 518 -56.31 2.33 42.56
N PHE A 519 -55.57 2.97 41.65
CA PHE A 519 -54.70 4.11 41.92
C PHE A 519 -55.13 5.33 41.09
N SER A 520 -54.96 6.50 41.68
CA SER A 520 -55.38 7.80 41.15
C SER A 520 -54.37 8.44 40.20
N ASP A 521 -53.07 8.15 40.36
CA ASP A 521 -52.00 8.58 39.48
C ASP A 521 -50.79 7.63 39.56
N LYS A 522 -49.71 7.96 38.82
CA LYS A 522 -48.47 7.18 38.80
C LYS A 522 -47.68 7.30 40.11
N ASP A 523 -47.76 8.45 40.77
CA ASP A 523 -47.01 8.72 41.99
C ASP A 523 -47.54 7.87 43.15
N GLU A 524 -48.86 7.68 43.25
CA GLU A 524 -49.49 6.81 44.24
C GLU A 524 -49.07 5.35 44.06
N VAL A 525 -48.92 4.89 42.81
CA VAL A 525 -48.39 3.55 42.49
C VAL A 525 -46.94 3.42 42.99
N ASN A 526 -46.12 4.45 42.78
CA ASN A 526 -44.73 4.43 43.24
C ASN A 526 -44.60 4.43 44.75
N VAL A 527 -45.41 5.21 45.47
CA VAL A 527 -45.44 5.22 46.93
C VAL A 527 -45.85 3.84 47.45
N ALA A 528 -46.95 3.27 46.95
CA ALA A 528 -47.42 1.95 47.37
C ALA A 528 -46.41 0.83 47.07
N PHE A 529 -45.63 0.95 45.99
CA PHE A 529 -44.55 0.02 45.70
C PHE A 529 -43.33 0.22 46.63
N MET A 530 -43.00 1.46 46.99
CA MET A 530 -41.92 1.76 47.95
C MET A 530 -42.26 1.31 49.38
N ASP A 531 -43.54 1.32 49.74
CA ASP A 531 -44.06 0.84 51.03
C ASP A 531 -44.25 -0.69 51.08
N ASP A 532 -43.79 -1.42 50.06
CA ASP A 532 -43.90 -2.89 49.93
C ASP A 532 -45.36 -3.41 49.99
N GLU A 533 -46.35 -2.56 49.72
CA GLU A 533 -47.77 -2.96 49.77
C GLU A 533 -48.24 -3.68 48.49
N ILE A 534 -47.53 -3.52 47.38
CA ILE A 534 -47.87 -4.08 46.07
C ILE A 534 -46.66 -4.72 45.37
N ASP A 535 -46.87 -5.83 44.69
CA ASP A 535 -45.83 -6.55 43.94
C ASP A 535 -45.57 -5.89 42.56
N LEU A 536 -44.34 -5.97 42.05
CA LEU A 536 -43.95 -5.44 40.74
C LEU A 536 -44.83 -5.97 39.59
N HIS A 537 -45.26 -7.23 39.69
CA HIS A 537 -46.05 -7.93 38.69
C HIS A 537 -47.56 -7.90 38.98
N ALA A 538 -47.99 -7.17 40.01
CA ALA A 538 -49.39 -7.07 40.39
C ALA A 538 -50.22 -6.36 39.31
N LYS A 539 -51.39 -6.94 39.00
CA LYS A 539 -52.36 -6.36 38.07
C LYS A 539 -53.15 -5.27 38.81
N ILE A 540 -53.03 -4.03 38.37
CA ILE A 540 -53.60 -2.84 39.01
C ILE A 540 -54.44 -2.03 38.00
N LYS A 541 -55.30 -1.15 38.50
CA LYS A 541 -56.00 -0.15 37.69
C LYS A 541 -55.48 1.22 38.06
N VAL A 542 -54.90 1.95 37.11
CA VAL A 542 -54.35 3.29 37.36
C VAL A 542 -54.96 4.28 36.39
N ARG A 543 -55.26 5.49 36.86
CA ARG A 543 -55.70 6.58 35.99
C ARG A 543 -54.49 7.21 35.32
N ILE A 544 -54.45 7.18 33.98
CA ILE A 544 -53.42 7.80 33.16
C ILE A 544 -54.11 8.79 32.23
N GLY A 545 -53.88 10.09 32.46
CA GLY A 545 -54.67 11.13 31.82
C GLY A 545 -56.13 11.08 32.27
N ASN A 546 -57.06 10.96 31.32
CA ASN A 546 -58.51 10.89 31.61
C ASN A 546 -59.07 9.46 31.64
N GLU A 547 -58.25 8.44 31.41
CA GLU A 547 -58.70 7.04 31.30
C GLU A 547 -58.13 6.18 32.44
N ILE A 548 -58.92 5.20 32.89
CA ILE A 548 -58.48 4.19 33.85
C ILE A 548 -58.03 2.97 33.05
N ILE A 549 -56.75 2.66 33.11
CA ILE A 549 -56.13 1.57 32.35
C ILE A 549 -55.77 0.44 33.32
N GLU A 550 -56.04 -0.80 32.91
CA GLU A 550 -55.59 -1.99 33.62
C GLU A 550 -54.16 -2.33 33.19
N THR A 551 -53.21 -2.33 34.11
CA THR A 551 -51.77 -2.49 33.83
C THR A 551 -51.04 -3.18 34.99
N THR A 552 -49.72 -3.23 34.97
CA THR A 552 -48.90 -3.71 36.09
C THR A 552 -48.04 -2.60 36.68
N VAL A 553 -47.66 -2.74 37.95
CA VAL A 553 -46.77 -1.78 38.64
C VAL A 553 -45.48 -1.56 37.85
N GLY A 554 -44.86 -2.63 37.35
CA GLY A 554 -43.63 -2.53 36.57
C GLY A 554 -43.82 -1.87 35.20
N ARG A 555 -44.99 -2.00 34.54
CA ARG A 555 -45.29 -1.24 33.32
C ARG A 555 -45.43 0.26 33.62
N VAL A 556 -46.04 0.65 34.74
CA VAL A 556 -46.11 2.08 35.13
C VAL A 556 -44.72 2.67 35.28
N ARG A 557 -43.83 1.99 36.02
CA ARG A 557 -42.43 2.41 36.23
C ARG A 557 -41.62 2.43 34.94
N PHE A 558 -41.82 1.46 34.05
CA PHE A 558 -41.18 1.46 32.73
C PHE A 558 -41.58 2.68 31.90
N ASN A 559 -42.87 3.03 31.90
CA ASN A 559 -43.40 4.16 31.14
C ASN A 559 -43.00 5.53 31.69
N GLU A 560 -42.55 5.64 32.94
CA GLU A 560 -41.98 6.88 33.49
C GLU A 560 -40.61 7.23 32.90
N LEU A 561 -39.88 6.22 32.43
CA LEU A 561 -38.60 6.40 31.76
C LEU A 561 -38.75 6.80 30.28
N LEU A 562 -39.95 6.68 29.72
CA LEU A 562 -40.23 7.03 28.33
C LEU A 562 -40.39 8.56 28.18
N PRO A 563 -39.91 9.13 27.07
CA PRO A 563 -40.07 10.57 26.82
C PRO A 563 -41.54 10.94 26.59
N GLU A 564 -41.87 12.21 26.89
CA GLU A 564 -43.20 12.75 26.63
C GLU A 564 -43.58 12.61 25.15
N GLY A 565 -44.83 12.20 24.88
CA GLY A 565 -45.34 11.98 23.53
C GLY A 565 -45.28 10.52 23.04
N VAL A 566 -44.64 9.61 23.79
CA VAL A 566 -44.73 8.16 23.54
C VAL A 566 -46.02 7.62 24.18
N PRO A 567 -46.83 6.82 23.46
CA PRO A 567 -48.04 6.24 24.03
C PRO A 567 -47.69 5.27 25.16
N PHE A 568 -48.60 5.14 26.13
CA PHE A 568 -48.42 4.23 27.25
C PHE A 568 -48.32 2.78 26.76
N VAL A 569 -47.18 2.14 27.03
CA VAL A 569 -46.90 0.77 26.62
C VAL A 569 -47.45 -0.20 27.67
N ASN A 570 -48.48 -0.96 27.29
CA ASN A 570 -49.18 -1.88 28.19
C ASN A 570 -49.02 -3.36 27.80
N GLU A 571 -47.87 -3.71 27.25
CA GLU A 571 -47.55 -5.08 26.81
C GLU A 571 -46.22 -5.52 27.46
N PRO A 572 -45.98 -6.83 27.62
CA PRO A 572 -44.68 -7.32 28.05
C PRO A 572 -43.63 -6.99 26.98
N MET A 573 -42.58 -6.28 27.38
CA MET A 573 -41.52 -5.81 26.50
C MET A 573 -40.57 -6.95 26.15
N ASP A 574 -40.77 -7.57 25.00
CA ASP A 574 -39.82 -8.49 24.42
C ASP A 574 -38.78 -7.75 23.55
N LYS A 575 -37.98 -8.48 22.77
CA LYS A 575 -36.94 -7.89 21.92
C LYS A 575 -37.49 -7.29 20.62
N ALA A 576 -38.69 -7.68 20.21
CA ALA A 576 -39.16 -7.55 18.82
C ALA A 576 -39.56 -6.13 18.43
#